data_AF-U1QHP5-F1
#
_entry.id   AF-U1QHP5-F1
#
_cell.length_a   1.000
_cell.length_b   1.000
_cell.length_c   1.000
_cell.angle_alpha   90.00
_cell.angle_beta   90.00
_cell.angle_gamma   90.00
#
_symmetry.space_group_name_H-M   'P 1'
#
loop_
_entity.id
_entity.type
_entity.pdbx_description
1 polymer ?
#
loop_
_entity_poly.entity_id
_entity_poly.type
_entity_poly.pdbx_seq_one_letter_code
_entity_poly.pdbx_strand_id
1 'polypeptide(L)'
;MRSKYFNSSKIFLDVFWTHLMQKHPKERRKRLKFYKAALDLLRHSQIAPDTIFRTDDLNIMLHRFYGVTKDGVYFCVQVKEDKRTGRKDFMSVFDR
;
A
#
# COMPACT_ATOMS: atom_id res chain seq x y z
N MET A 1 10.76 -1.65 -3.61
CA MET A 1 10.59 -3.13 -3.62
C MET A 1 9.96 -3.57 -4.93
N ARG A 2 9.82 -4.87 -5.20
CA ARG A 2 9.08 -5.40 -6.37
C ARG A 2 7.90 -6.24 -5.90
N SER A 3 6.80 -6.22 -6.65
CA SER A 3 5.56 -6.93 -6.32
C SER A 3 5.20 -7.98 -7.35
N LYS A 4 4.89 -9.20 -6.90
CA LYS A 4 4.49 -10.29 -7.80
C LYS A 4 3.20 -10.00 -8.57
N TYR A 5 2.20 -9.40 -7.92
CA TYR A 5 0.94 -9.00 -8.57
C TYR A 5 1.18 -8.09 -9.77
N PHE A 6 2.05 -7.08 -9.62
CA PHE A 6 2.38 -6.14 -10.70
C PHE A 6 3.47 -6.66 -11.64
N ASN A 7 3.51 -7.97 -11.91
CA ASN A 7 4.52 -8.61 -12.76
C ASN A 7 5.96 -8.22 -12.38
N SER A 8 6.29 -8.25 -11.08
CA SER A 8 7.59 -7.83 -10.53
C SER A 8 7.98 -6.38 -10.78
N SER A 9 7.01 -5.51 -11.09
CA SER A 9 7.21 -4.06 -11.21
C SER A 9 7.65 -3.44 -9.89
N LYS A 10 8.42 -2.35 -9.99
CA LYS A 10 8.94 -1.62 -8.83
C LYS A 10 7.82 -0.83 -8.15
N ILE A 11 7.73 -0.98 -6.83
CA ILE A 11 6.96 -0.12 -5.93
C ILE A 11 7.95 0.74 -5.14
N PHE A 12 7.81 2.05 -5.28
CA PHE A 12 8.60 3.06 -4.55
C PHE A 12 8.07 3.21 -3.12
N LEU A 13 8.96 3.48 -2.18
CA LEU A 13 8.62 3.54 -0.74
C LEU A 13 8.67 4.98 -0.19
N ASP A 14 9.15 5.94 -0.97
CA ASP A 14 9.44 7.30 -0.49
C ASP A 14 8.15 8.03 -0.06
N VAL A 15 7.06 7.84 -0.82
CA VAL A 15 5.75 8.42 -0.53
C VAL A 15 5.20 7.97 0.82
N PHE A 16 5.45 6.72 1.22
CA PHE A 16 4.97 6.18 2.49
C PHE A 16 5.47 7.01 3.68
N TRP A 17 6.76 7.32 3.72
CA TRP A 17 7.37 8.04 4.84
C TRP A 17 6.83 9.45 4.97
N THR A 18 6.72 10.17 3.85
CA THR A 18 6.11 11.51 3.82
C THR A 18 4.68 11.47 4.34
N HIS A 19 3.88 10.51 3.88
CA HIS A 19 2.47 10.39 4.27
C HIS A 19 2.29 9.93 5.72
N LEU A 20 3.21 9.12 6.22
CA LEU A 20 3.25 8.63 7.60
C LEU A 20 3.62 9.76 8.59
N MET A 21 4.56 10.63 8.24
CA MET A 21 5.03 11.72 9.08
C MET A 21 3.98 12.82 9.28
N GLN A 22 3.07 12.98 8.32
CA GLN A 22 1.91 13.87 8.42
C GLN A 22 0.84 13.37 9.42
N LYS A 23 0.93 12.13 9.91
CA LYS A 23 -0.04 11.57 10.86
C LYS A 23 0.36 11.85 12.30
N HIS A 24 -0.66 11.96 13.15
CA HIS A 24 -0.51 12.06 14.60
C HIS A 24 0.37 10.92 15.14
N PRO A 25 1.25 11.16 16.13
CA PRO A 25 2.20 10.14 16.62
C PRO A 25 1.57 8.80 17.02
N LYS A 26 0.35 8.83 17.59
CA LYS A 26 -0.42 7.62 17.94
C LYS A 26 -0.75 6.76 16.71
N GLU A 27 -1.24 7.40 15.66
CA GLU A 27 -1.60 6.73 14.39
C GLU A 27 -0.35 6.27 13.64
N ARG A 28 0.73 7.06 13.70
CA ARG A 28 2.03 6.69 13.14
C ARG A 28 2.53 5.36 13.69
N ARG A 29 2.48 5.18 15.01
CA ARG A 29 2.92 3.94 15.68
C ARG A 29 2.08 2.74 15.24
N LYS A 30 0.76 2.90 15.15
CA LYS A 30 -0.14 1.84 14.67
C LYS A 30 0.19 1.41 13.23
N ARG A 31 0.35 2.37 12.31
CA ARG A 31 0.67 2.08 10.91
C ARG A 31 2.03 1.42 10.76
N LEU A 32 3.03 1.89 11.52
CA LEU A 32 4.37 1.29 11.52
C LEU A 32 4.38 -0.18 11.96
N LYS A 33 3.49 -0.58 12.88
CA LYS A 33 3.36 -1.99 13.31
C LYS A 33 3.13 -2.92 12.12
N PHE A 34 2.36 -2.48 11.13
CA PHE A 34 2.04 -3.28 9.95
C PHE A 34 3.06 -3.14 8.81
N TYR A 35 4.07 -2.28 8.92
CA TYR A 35 4.99 -1.99 7.81
C TYR A 35 5.67 -3.24 7.26
N LYS A 36 6.21 -4.10 8.14
CA LYS A 36 6.87 -5.34 7.72
C LYS A 36 5.89 -6.30 7.03
N ALA A 37 4.70 -6.46 7.59
CA ALA A 37 3.64 -7.30 7.02
C ALA A 37 3.15 -6.76 5.66
N ALA A 38 3.08 -5.43 5.50
CA ALA A 38 2.70 -4.78 4.26
C ALA A 38 3.71 -5.03 3.14
N LEU A 39 5.01 -4.93 3.44
CA LEU A 39 6.05 -5.23 2.46
C LEU A 39 6.02 -6.70 2.03
N ASP A 40 5.77 -7.61 2.98
CA ASP A 40 5.66 -9.04 2.71
C ASP A 40 4.45 -9.35 1.82
N LEU A 41 3.29 -8.80 2.17
CA LEU A 41 2.06 -8.91 1.38
C LEU A 41 2.28 -8.41 -0.06
N LEU A 42 2.87 -7.23 -0.23
CA LEU A 42 3.10 -6.66 -1.55
C LEU A 42 4.12 -7.43 -2.38
N ARG A 43 5.13 -8.05 -1.75
CA ARG A 43 6.11 -8.88 -2.45
C ARG A 43 5.50 -10.16 -2.98
N HIS A 44 4.71 -10.84 -2.17
CA HIS A 44 4.31 -12.22 -2.45
C HIS A 44 2.89 -12.37 -3.00
N SER A 45 1.99 -11.42 -2.72
CA SER A 45 0.61 -11.51 -3.18
C SER A 45 0.53 -11.50 -4.71
N GLN A 46 -0.29 -12.41 -5.23
CA GLN A 46 -0.78 -12.44 -6.61
C GLN A 46 -2.31 -12.24 -6.67
N ILE A 47 -2.95 -12.08 -5.50
CA ILE A 47 -4.39 -11.86 -5.40
C ILE A 47 -4.70 -10.45 -5.88
N ALA A 48 -5.74 -10.31 -6.70
CA ALA A 48 -6.19 -9.02 -7.19
C ALA A 48 -6.62 -8.10 -6.04
N PRO A 49 -6.07 -6.88 -5.95
CA PRO A 49 -6.48 -5.89 -4.97
C PRO A 49 -7.80 -5.22 -5.39
N ASP A 50 -8.52 -4.68 -4.40
CA ASP A 50 -9.61 -3.75 -4.69
C ASP A 50 -8.99 -2.47 -5.28
N THR A 51 -9.45 -2.07 -6.44
CA THR A 51 -8.88 -0.92 -7.15
C THR A 51 -9.91 0.19 -7.22
N ILE A 52 -9.56 1.35 -6.66
CA ILE A 52 -10.43 2.52 -6.60
C ILE A 52 -9.81 3.63 -7.45
N PHE A 53 -10.62 4.26 -8.28
CA PHE A 53 -10.21 5.44 -9.03
C PHE A 53 -10.43 6.68 -8.19
N ARG A 54 -9.46 7.60 -8.23
CA ARG A 54 -9.64 8.90 -7.62
C ARG A 54 -10.66 9.69 -8.45
N THR A 55 -11.66 10.28 -7.78
CA THR A 55 -12.74 11.03 -8.44
C THR A 55 -12.25 12.35 -9.05
N ASP A 56 -11.19 12.93 -8.47
CA ASP A 56 -10.53 14.15 -8.91
C ASP A 56 -9.51 13.93 -10.04
N ASP A 57 -8.92 12.73 -10.11
CA ASP A 57 -7.98 12.37 -11.16
C ASP A 57 -8.07 10.86 -11.50
N LEU A 58 -8.74 10.57 -12.61
CA LEU A 58 -8.92 9.20 -13.13
C LEU A 58 -7.61 8.54 -13.58
N ASN A 59 -6.52 9.31 -13.70
CA ASN A 59 -5.19 8.74 -13.95
C ASN A 59 -4.55 8.18 -12.69
N ILE A 60 -5.12 8.44 -11.51
CA ILE A 60 -4.65 7.90 -10.25
C ILE A 60 -5.53 6.73 -9.82
N MET A 61 -4.89 5.58 -9.68
CA MET A 61 -5.49 4.35 -9.17
C MET A 61 -4.96 4.07 -7.76
N LEU A 62 -5.85 3.65 -6.86
CA LEU A 62 -5.51 3.22 -5.52
C LEU A 62 -5.83 1.73 -5.40
N HIS A 63 -4.79 0.91 -5.39
CA HIS A 63 -4.86 -0.53 -5.18
C HIS A 63 -4.80 -0.85 -3.69
N ARG A 64 -5.82 -1.51 -3.18
CA ARG A 64 -5.94 -1.93 -1.78
C ARG A 64 -5.77 -3.44 -1.68
N PHE A 65 -4.63 -3.84 -1.14
CA PHE A 65 -4.33 -5.23 -0.82
C PHE A 65 -4.73 -5.48 0.63
N TYR A 66 -5.42 -6.58 0.89
CA TYR A 66 -5.79 -6.98 2.23
C TYR A 66 -4.96 -8.17 2.67
N GLY A 67 -4.57 -8.15 3.94
CA GLY A 67 -3.84 -9.22 4.58
C GLY A 67 -4.33 -9.41 6.02
N VAL A 68 -3.93 -10.53 6.58
CA VAL A 68 -4.15 -10.86 7.99
C VAL A 68 -2.79 -11.12 8.61
N THR A 69 -2.51 -10.51 9.76
CA THR A 69 -1.28 -10.81 10.50
C THR A 69 -1.37 -12.20 11.13
N LYS A 70 -0.24 -12.74 11.60
CA LYS A 70 -0.22 -14.00 12.37
C LYS A 70 -1.13 -13.96 13.61
N ASP A 71 -1.30 -12.77 14.18
CA ASP A 71 -2.16 -12.53 15.35
C ASP A 71 -3.64 -12.35 14.98
N GLY A 72 -4.03 -12.61 13.73
CA GLY A 72 -5.42 -12.50 13.26
C GLY A 72 -5.89 -11.08 12.96
N VAL A 73 -5.00 -10.08 12.94
CA VAL A 73 -5.38 -8.69 12.70
C VAL A 73 -5.47 -8.41 11.21
N TYR A 74 -6.65 -7.99 10.76
CA TYR A 74 -6.88 -7.56 9.39
C TYR A 74 -6.26 -6.19 9.14
N PHE A 75 -5.53 -6.06 8.03
CA PHE A 75 -4.94 -4.80 7.62
C PHE A 75 -5.07 -4.60 6.11
N CYS A 76 -5.05 -3.33 5.72
CA CYS A 76 -5.11 -2.90 4.34
C CYS A 76 -3.82 -2.17 3.97
N VAL A 77 -3.27 -2.52 2.82
CA VAL A 77 -2.10 -1.90 2.21
C VAL A 77 -2.53 -1.18 0.95
N GLN A 78 -2.31 0.13 0.90
CA GLN A 78 -2.67 0.97 -0.22
C GLN A 78 -1.43 1.31 -1.06
N VAL A 79 -1.50 0.98 -2.35
CA VAL A 79 -0.53 1.35 -3.37
C VAL A 79 -1.20 2.33 -4.33
N LYS A 80 -0.56 3.47 -4.54
CA LYS A 80 -0.97 4.45 -5.55
C LYS A 80 -0.29 4.08 -6.87
N GLU A 81 -1.05 4.05 -7.95
CA GLU A 81 -0.53 3.92 -9.32
C GLU A 81 -0.92 5.15 -10.14
N ASP A 82 0.05 5.69 -10.86
CA ASP A 82 -0.16 6.69 -11.90
C ASP A 82 -0.25 5.98 -13.26
N LYS A 83 -1.41 6.03 -13.91
CA LYS A 83 -1.69 5.33 -15.17
C LYS A 83 -0.85 5.85 -16.34
N ARG A 84 -0.45 7.12 -16.32
CA ARG A 84 0.30 7.75 -17.42
C ARG A 84 1.73 7.24 -17.45
N THR A 85 2.32 7.06 -16.27
CA THR A 85 3.73 6.68 -16.11
C THR A 85 3.91 5.20 -15.73
N GLY A 86 2.84 4.53 -15.28
CA GLY A 86 2.89 3.20 -14.69
C GLY A 86 3.58 3.17 -13.31
N ARG A 87 3.92 4.34 -12.76
CA ARG A 87 4.65 4.46 -11.49
C ARG A 87 3.76 4.04 -10.33
N LYS A 88 4.29 3.18 -9.46
CA LYS A 88 3.60 2.64 -8.29
C LYS A 88 4.31 3.08 -7.02
N ASP A 89 3.59 3.71 -6.11
CA ASP A 89 4.11 4.19 -4.84
C ASP A 89 3.34 3.52 -3.68
N PHE A 90 4.09 2.96 -2.74
CA PHE A 90 3.51 2.48 -1.48
C PHE A 90 3.02 3.71 -0.71
N MET A 91 1.70 3.84 -0.55
CA MET A 91 1.11 5.05 -0.02
C MET A 91 0.79 4.94 1.46
N SER A 92 0.17 3.83 1.89
CA SER A 92 -0.13 3.65 3.31
C SER A 92 -0.46 2.22 3.70
N VAL A 93 -0.37 1.94 4.99
CA VAL A 93 -0.94 0.73 5.61
C VAL A 93 -1.72 1.14 6.85
N PHE A 94 -2.85 0.48 7.10
CA PHE A 94 -3.72 0.73 8.26
C PHE A 94 -4.53 -0.52 8.59
N ASP A 95 -5.05 -0.56 9.82
CA ASP A 95 -6.02 -1.53 10.30
C ASP A 95 -7.34 -1.43 9.52
N ARG A 96 -7.97 -2.58 9.22
CA ARG A 96 -9.28 -2.63 8.55
C ARG A 96 -10.39 -2.94 9.55
#